data_AF-A0A954NUS8-F1
#
_entry.id   AF-A0A954NUS8-F1
#
_cell.length_a   1.000
_cell.length_b   1.000
_cell.length_c   1.000
_cell.angle_alpha   90.00
_cell.angle_beta   90.00
_cell.angle_gamma   90.00
#
_symmetry.space_group_name_H-M   'P 1'
#
loop_
_entity.id
_entity.type
_entity.pdbx_description
1 polymer ?
#
loop_
_entity_poly.entity_id
_entity_poly.type
_entity_poly.pdbx_seq_one_letter_code
_entity_poly.pdbx_strand_id
1 'polypeptide(L)'
;MQPADSPSGTRVALLIVAFAVIGLVWCVVLPWVATLPEMQRQLTFLDERGIDPSAMFYTELEVMTPILDELEKSPSQSVPATK
;
A
#
# COMPACT_ATOMS: atom_id res chain seq x y z
N MET A 1 9.41 29.55 45.88
CA MET A 1 8.38 29.06 44.95
C MET A 1 9.07 28.87 43.60
N GLN A 2 9.48 27.65 43.27
CA GLN A 2 10.22 27.35 42.04
C GLN A 2 9.24 26.73 41.04
N PRO A 3 9.13 27.21 39.78
CA PRO A 3 8.22 26.61 38.82
C PRO A 3 8.80 25.26 38.41
N ALA A 4 7.99 24.21 38.53
CA ALA A 4 8.33 22.89 38.02
C ALA A 4 8.20 22.91 36.50
N ASP A 5 9.30 23.25 35.80
CA ASP A 5 9.44 22.96 34.38
C ASP A 5 9.36 21.43 34.22
N SER A 6 8.17 20.98 33.82
CA SER A 6 7.80 19.57 33.82
C SER A 6 8.26 18.92 32.52
N PRO A 7 9.17 17.93 32.53
CA PRO A 7 9.69 17.29 31.31
C PRO A 7 8.63 16.48 30.54
N SER A 8 7.44 16.28 31.12
CA SER A 8 6.29 15.63 30.49
C SER A 8 5.66 16.49 29.39
N GLY A 9 5.64 17.82 29.54
CA GLY A 9 5.05 18.73 28.57
C GLY A 9 5.77 18.69 27.21
N THR A 10 7.09 18.62 27.23
CA THR A 10 7.92 18.49 26.02
C THR A 10 7.67 17.16 25.30
N ARG A 11 7.52 16.05 26.04
CA ARG A 11 7.25 14.73 25.45
C ARG A 11 5.87 14.67 24.80
N VAL A 12 4.84 15.22 25.45
CA VAL A 12 3.48 15.29 24.87
C VAL A 12 3.46 16.19 23.64
N ALA A 13 4.13 17.34 23.68
CA ALA A 13 4.25 18.20 22.50
C ALA A 13 4.93 17.48 21.34
N LEU A 14 5.98 16.70 21.60
CA LEU A 14 6.68 15.92 20.58
C LEU A 14 5.78 14.83 19.97
N LEU A 15 4.96 14.16 20.79
CA LEU A 15 3.98 13.19 20.29
C LEU A 15 2.91 13.85 19.41
N ILE A 16 2.39 15.02 19.80
CA ILE A 16 1.41 15.77 19.01
C ILE A 16 2.01 16.17 17.66
N VAL A 17 3.25 16.67 17.66
CA VAL A 17 3.96 17.01 16.41
C VAL A 17 4.16 15.77 15.54
N ALA A 18 4.60 14.65 16.12
CA ALA A 18 4.77 13.41 15.38
C ALA A 18 3.45 12.93 14.75
N PHE A 19 2.35 12.96 15.50
CA PHE A 19 1.03 12.60 14.99
C PHE A 19 0.55 13.55 13.89
N ALA A 20 0.78 14.86 14.05
CA ALA A 20 0.44 15.86 13.05
C ALA A 20 1.25 15.65 11.77
N VAL A 21 2.55 15.33 11.87
CA VAL A 21 3.41 15.01 10.71
C VAL A 21 2.92 13.75 10.01
N ILE A 22 2.63 12.67 10.76
CA ILE A 22 2.08 11.44 10.19
C ILE A 22 0.75 11.71 9.48
N GLY A 23 -0.15 12.44 10.13
CA GLY A 23 -1.44 12.83 9.55
C GLY A 23 -1.28 13.68 8.29
N LEU A 24 -0.34 14.62 8.27
CA LEU A 24 -0.04 15.43 7.09
C LEU A 24 0.51 14.57 5.95
N VAL A 25 1.43 13.66 6.25
CA VAL A 25 1.99 12.73 5.24
C VAL A 25 0.88 11.85 4.68
N TRP A 26 0.01 11.32 5.53
CA TRP A 26 -1.07 10.44 5.11
C TRP A 26 -2.14 11.14 4.28
N CYS A 27 -2.62 12.31 4.75
CA CYS A 27 -3.75 13.00 4.15
C CYS A 27 -3.38 13.94 3.00
N VAL A 28 -2.10 14.35 2.89
CA VAL A 28 -1.68 15.35 1.90
C VAL A 28 -0.58 14.79 1.00
N VAL A 29 0.51 14.29 1.57
CA VAL A 29 1.67 13.87 0.77
C VAL A 29 1.33 12.62 -0.04
N LEU A 30 0.68 11.63 0.57
CA LEU A 30 0.33 10.38 -0.09
C LEU A 30 -0.65 10.54 -1.26
N PRO A 31 -1.79 11.26 -1.13
CA PRO A 31 -2.66 11.52 -2.27
C PRO A 31 -1.99 12.39 -3.33
N TRP A 32 -1.10 13.31 -2.96
CA TRP A 32 -0.31 14.06 -3.93
C TRP A 32 0.66 13.15 -4.71
N VAL A 33 1.31 12.20 -4.05
CA VAL A 33 2.14 11.18 -4.73
C VAL A 33 1.28 10.33 -5.67
N ALA A 34 0.04 10.01 -5.28
CA ALA A 34 -0.90 9.27 -6.13
C ALA A 34 -1.36 10.05 -7.39
N THR A 35 -1.25 11.38 -7.42
CA THR A 35 -1.53 12.17 -8.64
C THR A 35 -0.33 12.28 -9.57
N LEU A 36 0.84 11.78 -9.20
CA LEU A 36 1.99 11.77 -10.12
C LEU A 36 1.66 10.94 -11.36
N PRO A 37 2.04 11.42 -12.56
CA PRO A 37 1.73 10.76 -13.82
C PRO A 37 2.33 9.35 -13.91
N GLU A 38 3.47 9.12 -13.25
CA GLU A 38 4.10 7.81 -13.19
C GLU A 38 3.27 6.78 -12.40
N MET A 39 2.67 7.20 -11.27
CA MET A 39 1.79 6.35 -10.47
C MET A 39 0.49 6.06 -11.22
N GLN A 40 -0.08 7.08 -11.86
CA GLN A 40 -1.28 6.93 -12.70
C GLN A 40 -1.04 5.95 -13.84
N ARG A 41 0.12 6.01 -14.50
CA ARG A 41 0.48 5.06 -15.57
C ARG A 41 0.51 3.61 -15.09
N GLN A 42 1.01 3.36 -13.89
CA GLN A 42 1.01 2.02 -13.30
C GLN A 42 -0.40 1.55 -12.94
N LEU A 43 -1.23 2.44 -12.38
CA LEU A 43 -2.63 2.12 -12.09
C LEU A 43 -3.41 1.81 -13.38
N THR A 44 -3.24 2.60 -14.45
CA THR A 44 -3.86 2.33 -15.75
C THR A 44 -3.38 1.00 -16.34
N PHE A 45 -2.09 0.68 -16.24
CA PHE A 45 -1.57 -0.61 -16.69
C PHE A 45 -2.19 -1.80 -15.96
N LEU A 46 -2.43 -1.68 -14.65
CA LEU A 46 -3.08 -2.72 -13.85
C LEU A 46 -4.57 -2.84 -14.20
N ASP A 47 -5.25 -1.70 -14.37
CA ASP A 47 -6.66 -1.61 -14.76
C ASP A 47 -6.91 -2.21 -16.16
N GLU A 48 -6.05 -1.89 -17.13
CA GLU A 48 -6.10 -2.48 -18.49
C GLU A 48 -5.97 -4.02 -18.48
N ARG A 49 -5.33 -4.58 -17.47
CA ARG A 49 -5.17 -6.03 -17.28
C ARG A 49 -6.22 -6.65 -16.38
N GLY A 50 -7.16 -5.85 -15.84
CA GLY A 50 -8.17 -6.30 -14.89
C GLY A 50 -7.58 -6.77 -13.56
N ILE A 51 -6.37 -6.31 -13.20
CA ILE A 51 -5.68 -6.68 -11.96
C ILE A 51 -6.04 -5.64 -10.91
N ASP A 52 -6.74 -6.05 -9.86
CA ASP A 52 -6.97 -5.20 -8.69
C ASP A 52 -5.79 -5.36 -7.69
N PRO A 53 -4.89 -4.37 -7.58
CA PRO A 53 -3.76 -4.44 -6.64
C PRO A 53 -4.18 -4.32 -5.18
N SER A 54 -5.42 -3.91 -4.90
CA SER A 54 -5.97 -3.83 -3.54
C SER A 54 -6.54 -5.17 -3.07
N ALA A 55 -6.74 -6.12 -3.99
CA ALA A 55 -7.13 -7.46 -3.65
C ALA A 55 -5.99 -8.14 -2.88
N MET A 56 -6.21 -8.40 -1.58
CA MET A 56 -5.32 -9.28 -0.83
C MET A 56 -5.45 -10.70 -1.38
N PHE A 57 -4.40 -11.17 -2.06
CA PHE A 57 -4.30 -12.57 -2.49
C PHE A 57 -3.97 -13.43 -1.27
N TYR A 58 -5.00 -13.95 -0.62
CA TYR A 58 -4.84 -14.95 0.44
C TYR A 58 -4.47 -16.29 -0.19
N THR A 59 -3.18 -16.62 -0.21
CA THR A 59 -2.68 -17.93 -0.62
C THR A 59 -3.14 -19.05 0.32
N GLU A 60 -3.53 -18.69 1.54
CA GLU A 60 -4.02 -19.59 2.58
C GLU A 60 -5.55 -19.81 2.54
N LEU A 61 -6.26 -19.19 1.59
CA LEU A 61 -7.69 -19.45 1.44
C LEU A 61 -7.87 -20.83 0.80
N GLU A 62 -8.66 -21.72 1.41
CA GLU A 62 -8.94 -23.07 0.89
C GLU A 62 -9.40 -23.08 -0.58
N VAL A 63 -9.97 -21.95 -1.03
CA VAL A 63 -10.46 -21.71 -2.39
C VAL A 63 -9.34 -21.44 -3.42
N MET A 64 -8.11 -21.15 -3.00
CA MET A 64 -6.96 -20.92 -3.88
C MET A 64 -6.40 -22.23 -4.44
N THR A 65 -6.39 -23.29 -3.64
CA THR A 65 -5.92 -24.65 -4.01
C THR A 65 -6.50 -25.17 -5.32
N PRO A 66 -7.82 -25.15 -5.56
CA PRO A 66 -8.38 -25.64 -6.83
C PRO A 66 -7.97 -24.78 -8.04
N ILE A 67 -7.74 -23.47 -7.86
CA ILE A 67 -7.30 -22.57 -8.93
C ILE A 67 -5.84 -22.87 -9.32
N LEU A 68 -4.98 -23.09 -8.32
CA LEU A 68 -3.58 -23.45 -8.54
C LEU A 68 -3.45 -24.83 -9.19
N ASP A 69 -4.23 -25.82 -8.74
CA ASP A 69 -4.27 -27.15 -9.35
C ASP A 69 -4.70 -27.11 -10.82
N GLU A 70 -5.65 -26.24 -11.19
CA GLU A 70 -6.10 -26.08 -12.57
C GLU A 70 -5.06 -25.36 -13.46
N LEU A 71 -4.31 -24.41 -12.89
CA LEU A 71 -3.19 -23.74 -13.56
C LEU A 71 -1.98 -24.67 -13.74
N GLU A 72 -1.63 -25.47 -12.73
CA GLU A 72 -0.54 -26.44 -12.78
C GLU A 72 -0.84 -27.57 -13.78
N LYS A 73 -2.11 -27.98 -13.84
CA LYS A 73 -2.58 -29.02 -14.77
C LYS A 73 -2.69 -28.53 -16.22
N SER A 74 -2.70 -27.21 -16.46
CA SER A 74 -2.74 -26.59 -17.79
C SER A 74 -1.31 -26.26 -18.28
N PRO A 75 -0.60 -27.18 -18.98
CA PRO A 75 0.86 -27.11 -19.14
C PRO A 75 1.30 -26.22 -20.31
N SER A 76 0.52 -25.20 -20.69
CA SER A 76 0.84 -24.36 -21.85
C SER A 76 -0.03 -23.12 -21.95
N GLN A 77 0.26 -22.09 -21.17
CA GLN A 77 0.07 -20.73 -21.64
C GLN A 77 1.35 -19.93 -21.34
N SER A 78 2.36 -20.15 -22.18
CA SER A 78 3.52 -19.28 -22.24
C SER A 78 3.04 -17.85 -22.55
N VAL A 79 3.10 -16.98 -21.54
CA VAL A 79 2.99 -15.54 -21.74
C VAL A 79 4.09 -15.18 -22.76
N PRO A 80 3.75 -14.63 -23.94
CA PRO A 80 4.76 -14.34 -24.93
C PRO A 80 5.74 -13.32 -24.34
N ALA A 81 7.02 -13.69 -24.32
CA ALA A 81 8.09 -12.75 -24.01
C ALA A 81 8.14 -11.71 -25.14
N THR A 82 7.48 -10.57 -24.92
CA THR A 82 7.59 -9.41 -25.81
C THR A 82 9.03 -8.93 -25.73
N LYS A 83 9.75 -9.09 -26.85
CA LYS A 83 11.14 -8.69 -27.06
C LYS A 83 11.30 -7.18 -27.10
#